data_AF-A0AA86MFE0-F1
#
_entry.id   AF-A0AA86MFE0-F1
#
_cell.length_a   1.000
_cell.length_b   1.000
_cell.length_c   1.000
_cell.angle_alpha   90.00
_cell.angle_beta   90.00
_cell.angle_gamma   90.00
#
_symmetry.space_group_name_H-M   'P 1'
#
loop_
_entity.id
_entity.type
_entity.pdbx_description
1 polymer ?
#
loop_
_entity_poly.entity_id
_entity_poly.type
_entity_poly.pdbx_seq_one_letter_code
_entity_poly.pdbx_strand_id
1 'polypeptide(L)' 'MSSTDPPKKHPCPDCRFCQWCGDDRCSLCLRGCKKGKKLSLAEQVELFEKVNRKASATEDTE' A
#
# COMPACT_ATOMS: atom_id res chain seq x y z
N MET A 1 25.45 9.76 -6.36
CA MET A 1 24.13 9.81 -7.01
C MET A 1 24.38 10.17 -8.47
N SER A 2 24.36 9.19 -9.37
CA SER A 2 24.78 9.36 -10.77
C SER A 2 23.66 10.02 -11.59
N SER A 3 24.03 11.06 -12.35
CA SER A 3 23.13 12.01 -13.04
C SER A 3 22.42 11.48 -14.31
N THR A 4 21.96 10.23 -14.32
CA THR A 4 21.34 9.59 -15.52
C THR A 4 19.96 8.99 -15.26
N ASP A 5 19.21 9.52 -14.29
CA ASP A 5 17.79 9.19 -14.17
C ASP A 5 16.95 10.21 -14.96
N PRO A 6 15.93 9.78 -15.72
CA PRO A 6 15.01 10.68 -16.39
C PRO A 6 14.28 11.57 -15.36
N PRO A 7 13.88 12.80 -15.74
CA PRO A 7 13.22 13.73 -14.82
C PRO A 7 11.95 13.11 -14.24
N LYS A 8 11.83 13.18 -12.91
CA LYS A 8 10.70 12.64 -12.15
C LYS A 8 9.87 13.78 -11.57
N LYS A 9 8.55 13.63 -11.58
CA LYS A 9 7.61 14.54 -10.89
C LYS A 9 7.87 14.61 -9.37
N HIS A 10 8.32 13.52 -8.76
CA HIS A 10 8.64 13.42 -7.33
C HIS A 10 9.93 12.60 -7.10
N PRO A 11 10.59 12.71 -5.92
CA PRO A 11 11.80 11.96 -5.60
C PRO A 11 11.48 10.50 -5.19
N CYS A 12 10.69 9.79 -6.00
CA CYS A 12 10.32 8.41 -5.73
C CYS A 12 11.49 7.45 -6.02
N PRO A 13 11.87 6.58 -5.05
CA PRO A 13 13.02 5.69 -5.21
C PRO A 13 12.75 4.57 -6.22
N ASP A 14 11.51 4.09 -6.30
CA ASP A 14 11.13 2.93 -7.10
C ASP A 14 10.60 3.28 -8.50
N CYS A 15 10.45 4.56 -8.82
CA CYS A 15 9.98 4.98 -10.14
C CYS A 15 11.12 4.95 -11.16
N ARG A 16 11.03 4.03 -12.12
CA ARG A 16 12.00 3.87 -13.21
C ARG A 16 11.58 4.56 -14.52
N PHE A 17 10.28 4.78 -14.69
CA PHE A 17 9.69 5.47 -15.85
C PHE A 17 8.57 6.39 -15.37
N CYS A 18 8.88 7.66 -15.16
CA CYS A 18 7.90 8.64 -14.72
C CYS A 18 6.98 9.05 -15.88
N GLN A 19 5.71 8.68 -15.81
CA GLN A 19 4.70 9.02 -16.81
C GLN A 19 3.96 10.33 -16.50
N TRP A 20 4.39 11.08 -15.48
CA TRP A 20 3.75 12.35 -15.09
C TRP A 20 2.25 12.23 -14.77
N CYS A 21 1.83 11.07 -14.28
CA CYS A 21 0.47 10.79 -13.88
C CYS A 21 -0.02 11.62 -12.68
N GLY A 22 -1.33 11.53 -12.41
CA GLY A 22 -1.97 12.10 -11.22
C GLY A 22 -1.30 11.67 -9.90
N ASP A 23 -1.56 12.44 -8.85
CA ASP A 23 -0.95 12.26 -7.52
C ASP A 23 -1.35 10.93 -6.88
N ASP A 24 -2.56 10.45 -7.19
CA ASP A 24 -3.08 9.13 -6.82
C ASP A 24 -2.15 8.00 -7.27
N ARG A 25 -1.70 8.05 -8.54
CA ARG A 25 -0.78 7.05 -9.09
C ARG A 25 0.65 7.25 -8.59
N CYS A 26 1.07 8.49 -8.35
CA CYS A 26 2.36 8.78 -7.73
C CYS A 26 2.44 8.28 -6.28
N SER A 27 1.31 8.24 -5.57
CA SER A 27 1.25 7.71 -4.20
C SER A 27 1.69 6.25 -4.11
N LEU A 28 1.47 5.46 -5.17
CA LEU A 28 1.94 4.07 -5.26
C LEU A 28 3.47 3.98 -5.31
N CYS A 29 4.12 4.92 -6.01
CA CYS A 29 5.58 5.00 -6.09
C CYS A 29 6.21 5.66 -4.85
N LEU A 30 5.46 6.51 -4.14
CA LEU A 30 5.95 7.28 -2.99
C LEU A 30 5.75 6.59 -1.65
N ARG A 31 4.70 5.77 -1.49
CA ARG A 31 4.41 5.11 -0.20
C ARG A 31 5.41 4.00 0.15
N GLY A 32 6.42 3.80 -0.69
CA GLY A 32 7.14 2.55 -0.83
C GLY A 32 6.15 1.48 -1.24
N CYS A 33 6.53 0.54 -2.10
CA CYS A 33 5.85 -0.73 -2.09
C CYS A 33 6.14 -1.38 -0.72
N LYS A 34 5.44 -0.95 0.35
CA LYS A 34 5.23 -1.78 1.52
C LYS A 34 4.45 -2.96 0.99
N LYS A 35 5.18 -3.94 0.44
CA LYS A 35 4.67 -5.28 0.20
C LYS A 35 4.10 -5.65 1.56
N GLY A 36 2.77 -5.61 1.69
CA GLY A 36 2.12 -6.08 2.90
C GLY A 36 2.74 -7.44 3.21
N LYS A 37 3.15 -7.67 4.46
CA LYS A 37 3.73 -8.96 4.85
C LYS A 37 2.79 -10.04 4.31
N LYS A 38 3.30 -10.95 3.48
CA LYS A 38 2.51 -12.09 3.04
C LYS A 38 2.25 -12.92 4.30
N LEU A 39 1.00 -12.91 4.75
CA LEU A 39 0.57 -13.69 5.90
C LEU A 39 0.54 -15.16 5.50
N SER A 40 0.98 -16.04 6.40
CA SER A 40 0.70 -17.47 6.32
C SER A 40 -0.81 -17.73 6.34
N LEU A 41 -1.24 -18.92 5.92
CA LEU A 41 -2.67 -19.27 5.93
C LEU A 41 -3.29 -19.11 7.32
N ALA A 42 -2.57 -19.52 8.37
CA ALA A 42 -3.02 -19.36 9.75
C ALA A 42 -3.18 -17.88 10.15
N GLU A 43 -2.18 -17.04 9.85
CA GLU A 43 -2.27 -15.59 10.12
C GLU A 43 -3.42 -14.92 9.35
N GLN A 44 -3.76 -15.40 8.14
CA GLN A 44 -4.91 -14.89 7.38
C GLN A 44 -6.24 -15.25 8.04
N VAL A 45 -6.39 -16.50 8.51
CA VAL A 45 -7.60 -16.97 9.22
C VAL A 45 -7.81 -16.15 10.50
N GLU A 46 -6.77 -15.96 11.31
CA GLU A 46 -6.85 -15.17 12.54
C GLU A 46 -7.27 -13.72 12.27
N LEU A 47 -6.69 -13.09 11.24
CA LEU A 47 -7.03 -11.72 10.86
C LEU A 47 -8.49 -11.61 10.41
N PHE A 48 -8.98 -12.57 9.63
CA PHE A 48 -10.37 -12.62 9.17
C PHE A 48 -11.34 -12.73 10.35
N GLU A 49 -11.11 -13.68 11.26
CA GLU A 49 -11.94 -13.86 12.46
C GLU A 49 -11.96 -12.60 13.32
N LYS A 50 -10.81 -11.94 13.49
CA LYS A 50 -10.71 -10.68 14.26
C LYS A 50 -11.47 -9.54 13.61
N VAL A 51 -11.38 -9.37 12.29
CA VAL A 51 -12.09 -8.32 11.54
C VAL A 51 -13.61 -8.56 11.63
N ASN A 52 -14.06 -9.79 11.43
CA ASN A 52 -15.49 -10.10 11.44
C ASN A 52 -16.09 -10.03 12.85
N ARG A 53 -15.34 -10.45 13.88
CA ARG A 53 -15.77 -10.28 15.28
C ARG A 53 -15.92 -8.80 15.67
N LYS A 54 -15.10 -7.92 15.10
CA LYS A 54 -15.21 -6.48 15.33
C LYS A 54 -16.38 -5.87 14.58
N ALA A 55 -16.65 -6.31 13.35
CA ALA A 55 -17.79 -5.86 12.57
C ALA A 55 -19.12 -6.24 13.25
N SER A 56 -19.25 -7.48 13.75
CA SER A 56 -20.46 -7.91 14.47
C SER A 56 -20.67 -7.16 15.79
N ALA A 57 -19.60 -6.74 16.47
CA ALA A 57 -19.70 -5.97 17.72
C ALA A 57 -20.11 -4.50 17.50
N THR A 58 -20.00 -3.98 16.28
CA THR A 58 -20.41 -2.60 15.95
C THR A 58 -21.84 -2.49 15.43
N GLU A 59 -22.50 -3.62 15.14
CA GLU A 59 -23.88 -3.66 14.63
C GLU A 59 -24.96 -3.71 15.72
N ASP A 60 -24.59 -3.88 17.00
CA ASP A 60 -25.53 -3.94 18.15
C ASP A 60 -25.70 -2.59 18.88
N THR A 61 -25.49 -1.45 18.21
CA THR A 61 -25.76 -0.12 18.77
C THR A 61 -26.55 0.74 17.78
N GLU A 62 -27.82 0.38 17.57
CA GLU A 62 -28.88 1.30 17.16
C GLU A 62 -30.23 0.84 17.75
#